data_AF-A0A7D9K9R3-F1
#
_entry.id   AF-A0A7D9K9R3-F1
#
_cell.length_a   1.000
_cell.length_b   1.000
_cell.length_c   1.000
_cell.angle_alpha   90.00
_cell.angle_beta   90.00
_cell.angle_gamma   90.00
#
_symmetry.space_group_name_H-M   'P 1'
#
loop_
_entity.id
_entity.type
_entity.pdbx_description
1 polymer ?
#
loop_
_entity_poly.entity_id
_entity_poly.type
_entity_poly.pdbx_seq_one_letter_code
_entity_poly.pdbx_strand_id
1 'polypeptide(L)'
;MKRQQLIALYLIIIAACYICHSEAVAGTCNRWFGPAGTVHCYKSNRYDDYQWAICRTNTYVKTTSKGRHACRDSTRDYCYYQCMIDEFDRANGVVFSQCKCSPTGPPPTVKVPLPAWCYSPDGRNCSWYRKCLNKAYPKCENDKDDYAIKFAEKFCQLYNESYKEFSPEGKKWVDAVRKCLQVKLVPLIDTFRVKTCKDLKSTAFKTHSPCYLKPDRSSLSYCRLSNEDKDTVFWTIKSSILKAFWPTLKGLLDVRKGCSENTKTQEVKAKIQEEVNKITNKNKTNPVNDVIREMNVRIKVWVQNSVSPIQLTMFIRDNDWDNASKRRKRSVPDDREIARSQFAGKIVDALASEQMWKDKGVAWFAYAEKDGNIMSIRLLVADRFKYERRDNSTKHQRMDNSTKHQRMDNSTKHVGMDNSTKHQRMDNSTSPLQQPTNLSEILMQLGKDVLNGTLNLQIDGENVEITKLNGCLDLKCEEHAFNIKSLKFQENNGNPKEACDADNGPDGARQCVKLPGYNDYQWLTCRTNSYIKLKTNGKHYCTDQSRTYCRYQCMLDKYEKSSGDVYSSCLCSGSQKVTYSFAYVVLLAAVSFLLVR
;
A
#
# COMPACT_ATOMS: atom_id res chain seq x y z
N MET A 1 72.93 6.45 -3.95
CA MET A 1 71.95 7.23 -4.73
C MET A 1 72.64 8.47 -5.28
N LYS A 2 72.52 8.75 -6.59
CA LYS A 2 73.10 9.96 -7.21
C LYS A 2 72.36 11.20 -6.67
N ARG A 3 73.05 12.35 -6.52
CA ARG A 3 72.49 13.63 -6.01
C ARG A 3 71.15 14.02 -6.65
N GLN A 4 70.96 13.67 -7.93
CA GLN A 4 69.71 13.88 -8.66
C GLN A 4 68.53 13.03 -8.14
N GLN A 5 68.77 11.81 -7.67
CA GLN A 5 67.74 10.94 -7.08
C GLN A 5 67.30 11.44 -5.70
N LEU A 6 68.21 12.03 -4.92
CA LEU A 6 67.88 12.66 -3.64
C LEU A 6 67.03 13.91 -3.82
N ILE A 7 67.34 14.74 -4.83
CA ILE A 7 66.54 15.92 -5.17
C ILE A 7 65.14 15.51 -5.65
N ALA A 8 65.03 14.49 -6.50
CA ALA A 8 63.74 13.97 -6.94
C ALA A 8 62.91 13.42 -5.77
N LEU A 9 63.51 12.67 -4.86
CA LEU A 9 62.83 12.14 -3.67
C LEU A 9 62.38 13.28 -2.74
N TYR A 10 63.23 14.29 -2.54
CA TYR A 10 62.92 15.45 -1.71
C TYR A 10 61.76 16.28 -2.30
N LEU A 11 61.72 16.47 -3.62
CA LEU A 11 60.60 17.14 -4.30
C LEU A 11 59.31 16.32 -4.23
N ILE A 12 59.38 14.99 -4.33
CA ILE A 12 58.22 14.11 -4.17
C ILE A 12 57.71 14.16 -2.72
N ILE A 13 58.60 14.20 -1.73
CA ILE A 13 58.24 14.33 -0.32
C ILE A 13 57.65 15.72 -0.03
N ILE A 14 58.19 16.80 -0.61
CA ILE A 14 57.59 18.14 -0.49
C ILE A 14 56.21 18.17 -1.15
N ALA A 15 56.04 17.58 -2.33
CA ALA A 15 54.74 17.50 -3.00
C ALA A 15 53.75 16.66 -2.18
N ALA A 16 54.19 15.52 -1.64
CA ALA A 16 53.39 14.68 -0.76
C ALA A 16 53.04 15.38 0.57
N CYS A 17 53.95 16.17 1.13
CA CYS A 17 53.71 16.98 2.32
C CYS A 17 52.77 18.15 2.01
N TYR A 18 52.86 18.80 0.84
CA TYR A 18 51.90 19.81 0.39
C TYR A 18 50.50 19.24 0.16
N ILE A 19 50.41 17.98 -0.29
CA ILE A 19 49.15 17.23 -0.43
C ILE A 19 48.62 16.76 0.95
N CYS A 20 49.50 16.49 1.93
CA CYS A 20 49.11 16.07 3.28
C CYS A 20 48.87 17.23 4.27
N HIS A 21 49.35 18.45 3.98
CA HIS A 21 49.12 19.67 4.77
C HIS A 21 47.88 20.48 4.34
N SER A 22 46.97 19.89 3.57
CA SER A 22 45.57 20.35 3.62
C SER A 22 44.88 19.65 4.79
N GLU A 23 45.27 20.00 6.01
CA GLU A 23 44.32 19.92 7.11
C GLU A 23 43.09 20.71 6.63
N ALA A 24 41.95 20.03 6.56
CA ALA A 24 40.69 20.64 6.20
C ALA A 24 40.49 21.83 7.15
N VAL A 25 40.75 23.04 6.65
CA VAL A 25 40.39 24.28 7.33
C VAL A 25 38.87 24.22 7.49
N ALA A 26 38.45 23.79 8.68
CA ALA A 26 37.07 23.78 9.08
C ALA A 26 36.60 25.24 9.08
N GLY A 27 35.89 25.65 8.04
CA GLY A 27 35.30 26.99 8.02
C GLY A 27 34.70 27.45 6.70
N THR A 28 35.21 27.00 5.55
CA THR A 28 34.77 27.57 4.26
C THR A 28 34.45 26.52 3.21
N CYS A 29 33.27 26.64 2.59
CA CYS A 29 32.84 25.83 1.45
C CYS A 29 33.69 26.15 0.21
N ASN A 30 34.80 25.44 0.03
CA ASN A 30 35.65 25.58 -1.14
C ASN A 30 34.89 25.13 -2.40
N ARG A 31 35.00 25.90 -3.50
CA ARG A 31 34.27 25.64 -4.75
C ARG A 31 34.54 24.28 -5.41
N TRP A 32 35.71 23.67 -5.15
CA TRP A 32 36.16 22.41 -5.76
C TRP A 32 36.20 21.25 -4.75
N PHE A 33 36.58 21.54 -3.52
CA PHE A 33 36.91 20.50 -2.53
C PHE A 33 35.91 20.39 -1.38
N GLY A 34 34.96 21.33 -1.25
CA GLY A 34 34.07 21.39 -0.09
C GLY A 34 34.80 21.80 1.19
N PRO A 35 34.52 21.23 2.37
CA PRO A 35 33.80 19.97 2.57
C PRO A 35 32.29 20.15 2.72
N ALA A 36 31.52 19.20 2.16
CA ALA A 36 30.07 19.17 2.31
C ALA A 36 29.65 18.96 3.78
N GLY A 37 28.54 19.58 4.19
CA GLY A 37 28.06 19.57 5.58
C GLY A 37 28.55 20.74 6.43
N THR A 38 29.53 21.52 5.93
CA THR A 38 29.96 22.76 6.60
C THR A 38 28.81 23.76 6.67
N VAL A 39 28.45 24.20 7.88
CA VAL A 39 27.35 25.15 8.12
C VAL A 39 27.92 26.57 8.26
N HIS A 40 27.25 27.54 7.64
CA HIS A 40 27.62 28.95 7.70
C HIS A 40 26.37 29.82 7.88
N CYS A 41 26.42 30.81 8.77
CA CYS A 41 25.36 31.80 8.92
C CYS A 41 25.61 32.96 7.96
N TYR A 42 24.71 33.22 7.02
CA TYR A 42 24.95 34.24 5.99
C TYR A 42 23.66 34.99 5.63
N LYS A 43 23.80 36.27 5.28
CA LYS A 43 22.72 37.13 4.80
C LYS A 43 22.95 37.44 3.33
N SER A 44 21.92 37.21 2.51
CA SER A 44 21.89 37.59 1.10
C SER A 44 20.97 38.80 0.94
N ASN A 45 21.27 39.71 0.01
CA ASN A 45 20.46 40.89 -0.28
C ASN A 45 19.01 40.56 -0.71
N ARG A 46 18.71 39.30 -1.01
CA ARG A 46 17.37 38.81 -1.35
C ARG A 46 16.48 38.51 -0.14
N TYR A 47 17.04 38.52 1.08
CA TYR A 47 16.32 38.21 2.31
C TYR A 47 16.48 39.32 3.34
N ASP A 48 15.48 39.44 4.21
CA ASP A 48 15.43 40.45 5.27
C ASP A 48 16.40 40.14 6.44
N ASP A 49 16.74 38.88 6.65
CA ASP A 49 17.50 38.39 7.80
C ASP A 49 18.62 37.39 7.44
N TYR A 50 19.45 37.04 8.42
CA TYR A 50 20.47 36.00 8.32
C TYR A 50 19.82 34.60 8.34
N GLN A 51 20.37 33.70 7.54
CA GLN A 51 19.92 32.31 7.50
C GLN A 51 21.09 31.31 7.45
N TRP A 52 20.85 30.10 7.93
CA TRP A 52 21.79 29.01 7.78
C TRP A 52 21.94 28.64 6.30
N ALA A 53 23.18 28.37 5.88
CA ALA A 53 23.49 27.70 4.64
C ALA A 53 24.49 26.58 4.88
N ILE A 54 24.35 25.51 4.10
CA ILE A 54 25.17 24.30 4.24
C ILE A 54 25.95 24.12 2.95
N CYS A 55 27.24 23.81 3.06
CA CYS A 55 28.07 23.47 1.91
C CYS A 55 27.55 22.17 1.27
N ARG A 56 27.14 22.23 0.01
CA ARG A 56 26.60 21.10 -0.76
C ARG A 56 27.32 20.96 -2.08
N THR A 57 27.29 19.74 -2.61
CA THR A 57 27.68 19.52 -4.01
C THR A 57 26.63 20.14 -4.94
N ASN A 58 27.06 20.64 -6.10
CA ASN A 58 26.17 21.12 -7.15
C ASN A 58 25.20 20.02 -7.61
N THR A 59 25.67 18.77 -7.61
CA THR A 59 24.84 17.59 -7.87
C THR A 59 23.71 17.45 -6.85
N TYR A 60 23.99 17.58 -5.55
CA TYR A 60 22.94 17.55 -4.52
C TYR A 60 21.90 18.66 -4.75
N VAL A 61 22.36 19.90 -4.98
CA VAL A 61 21.49 21.07 -5.21
C VAL A 61 20.58 20.84 -6.41
N LYS A 62 21.13 20.33 -7.52
CA LYS A 62 20.34 19.97 -8.71
C LYS A 62 19.35 18.85 -8.42
N THR A 63 19.76 17.77 -7.76
CA THR A 63 18.85 16.65 -7.49
C THR A 63 17.69 17.07 -6.55
N THR A 64 17.99 17.72 -5.42
CA THR A 64 16.94 18.05 -4.41
C THR A 64 15.93 19.08 -4.93
N SER A 65 16.41 20.05 -5.74
CA SER A 65 15.59 21.08 -6.37
C SER A 65 14.89 20.60 -7.64
N LYS A 66 15.14 19.36 -8.08
CA LYS A 66 14.75 18.83 -9.38
C LYS A 66 15.26 19.73 -10.51
N GLY A 67 16.50 20.21 -10.46
CA GLY A 67 17.14 21.04 -11.47
C GLY A 67 16.63 22.48 -11.54
N ARG A 68 15.90 22.95 -10.52
CA ARG A 68 15.48 24.36 -10.43
C ARG A 68 16.57 25.25 -9.87
N HIS A 69 17.41 24.68 -9.02
CA HIS A 69 18.54 25.35 -8.40
C HIS A 69 19.82 24.63 -8.79
N ALA A 70 20.89 25.40 -8.89
CA ALA A 70 22.26 24.92 -9.08
C ALA A 70 23.20 25.91 -8.37
N CYS A 71 24.47 25.53 -8.22
CA CYS A 71 25.48 26.51 -7.86
C CYS A 71 25.51 27.64 -8.89
N ARG A 72 25.56 28.89 -8.42
CA ARG A 72 25.46 30.10 -9.26
C ARG A 72 26.49 30.11 -10.41
N ASP A 73 27.69 29.62 -10.13
CA ASP A 73 28.72 29.38 -11.13
C ASP A 73 28.67 27.89 -11.49
N SER A 74 28.41 27.62 -12.77
CA SER A 74 28.25 26.27 -13.32
C SER A 74 29.54 25.45 -13.25
N THR A 75 30.69 26.11 -13.11
CA THR A 75 31.98 25.48 -12.94
C THR A 75 32.28 25.11 -11.49
N ARG A 76 31.39 25.36 -10.52
CA ARG A 76 31.61 24.95 -9.12
C ARG A 76 31.03 23.56 -8.85
N ASP A 77 31.83 22.75 -8.17
CA ASP A 77 31.39 21.46 -7.63
C ASP A 77 30.68 21.61 -6.30
N TYR A 78 31.01 22.66 -5.54
CA TYR A 78 30.42 22.95 -4.24
C TYR A 78 29.99 24.41 -4.09
N CYS A 79 28.89 24.61 -3.37
CA CYS A 79 28.40 25.92 -2.98
C CYS A 79 27.58 25.85 -1.69
N TYR A 80 27.43 27.01 -1.05
CA TYR A 80 26.48 27.16 0.05
C TYR A 80 25.04 27.08 -0.48
N TYR A 81 24.28 26.12 0.03
CA TYR A 81 22.87 25.95 -0.23
C TYR A 81 22.06 26.43 0.96
N GLN A 82 21.14 27.35 0.69
CA GLN A 82 20.50 28.21 1.69
C GLN A 82 19.27 27.51 2.26
N CYS A 83 19.07 27.57 3.58
CA CYS A 83 17.95 26.90 4.24
C CYS A 83 16.57 27.27 3.65
N MET A 84 16.35 28.54 3.30
CA MET A 84 15.09 28.98 2.69
C MET A 84 14.85 28.35 1.31
N ILE A 85 15.90 28.06 0.55
CA ILE A 85 15.81 27.41 -0.75
C ILE A 85 15.69 25.88 -0.60
N ASP A 86 16.48 25.27 0.29
CA ASP A 86 16.49 23.82 0.50
C ASP A 86 15.15 23.33 1.06
N GLU A 87 14.62 24.03 2.08
CA GLU A 87 13.45 23.58 2.84
C GLU A 87 12.13 24.13 2.30
N PHE A 88 12.11 25.41 1.91
CA PHE A 88 10.88 26.12 1.53
C PHE A 88 10.84 26.49 0.06
N ASP A 89 11.93 26.24 -0.68
CA ASP A 89 12.04 26.56 -2.09
C ASP A 89 11.77 28.05 -2.40
N ARG A 90 12.12 28.93 -1.45
CA ARG A 90 11.98 30.38 -1.57
C ARG A 90 13.34 31.02 -1.75
N ALA A 91 13.54 31.69 -2.88
CA ALA A 91 14.79 32.35 -3.26
C ALA A 91 14.91 33.82 -2.77
N ASN A 92 13.87 34.36 -2.14
CA ASN A 92 13.81 35.71 -1.58
C ASN A 92 12.73 35.82 -0.47
N GLY A 93 12.71 36.95 0.24
CA GLY A 93 11.66 37.31 1.19
C GLY A 93 12.04 37.12 2.66
N VAL A 94 11.02 36.96 3.52
CA VAL A 94 11.18 36.84 4.98
C VAL A 94 11.81 35.50 5.36
N VAL A 95 12.90 35.51 6.13
CA VAL A 95 13.52 34.27 6.65
C VAL A 95 12.65 33.67 7.76
N PHE A 96 12.24 32.41 7.59
CA PHE A 96 11.46 31.69 8.60
C PHE A 96 12.31 31.36 9.83
N SER A 97 11.69 31.38 11.02
CA SER A 97 12.37 31.16 12.31
C SER A 97 13.25 29.90 12.34
N GLN A 98 12.80 28.82 11.70
CA GLN A 98 13.54 27.55 11.54
C GLN A 98 14.80 27.61 10.67
N CYS A 99 14.98 28.67 9.89
CA CYS A 99 16.16 28.95 9.08
C CYS A 99 17.01 30.10 9.62
N LYS A 100 16.50 30.91 10.56
CA LYS A 100 17.22 32.06 11.11
C LYS A 100 18.48 31.63 11.85
N CYS A 101 19.50 32.46 11.76
CA CYS A 101 20.76 32.30 12.48
C CYS A 101 21.30 33.66 12.92
N SER A 102 22.20 33.64 13.90
CA SER A 102 23.01 34.81 14.26
C SER A 102 24.46 34.58 13.82
N PRO A 103 25.14 35.55 13.18
CA PRO A 103 26.56 35.46 12.84
C PRO A 103 27.47 35.21 14.04
N THR A 104 27.04 35.66 15.21
CA THR A 104 27.75 35.51 16.49
C THR A 104 27.17 34.36 17.34
N GLY A 105 26.11 33.71 16.88
CA GLY A 105 25.50 32.58 17.56
C GLY A 105 26.30 31.29 17.37
N PRO A 106 26.22 30.34 18.31
CA PRO A 106 26.84 29.04 18.12
C PRO A 106 26.24 28.35 16.88
N PRO A 107 27.06 27.71 16.04
CA PRO A 107 26.55 26.88 14.96
C PRO A 107 25.67 25.77 15.54
N PRO A 108 24.71 25.21 14.76
CA PRO A 108 23.93 24.07 15.21
C PRO A 108 24.92 22.99 15.66
N THR A 109 24.81 22.52 16.91
CA THR A 109 25.77 21.58 17.47
C THR A 109 25.76 20.28 16.65
N VAL A 110 26.74 20.12 15.76
CA VAL A 110 27.04 18.85 15.09
C VAL A 110 27.68 17.95 16.13
N LYS A 111 26.86 17.28 16.95
CA LYS A 111 27.39 16.38 18.00
C LYS A 111 28.00 15.09 17.44
N VAL A 112 27.83 14.78 16.15
CA VAL A 112 28.45 13.62 15.51
C VAL A 112 29.07 14.01 14.17
N PRO A 113 30.41 13.97 14.01
CA PRO A 113 31.05 14.23 12.74
C PRO A 113 30.72 13.11 11.73
N LEU A 114 30.15 13.50 10.59
CA LEU A 114 29.81 12.62 9.48
C LEU A 114 30.75 12.85 8.30
N PRO A 115 31.12 11.79 7.56
CA PRO A 115 31.87 11.92 6.31
C PRO A 115 31.17 12.82 5.27
N ALA A 116 31.94 13.54 4.45
CA ALA A 116 31.39 14.45 3.43
C ALA A 116 30.39 13.77 2.46
N TRP A 117 30.61 12.49 2.14
CA TRP A 117 29.71 11.72 1.26
C TRP A 117 28.33 11.47 1.86
N CYS A 118 28.14 11.65 3.18
CA CYS A 118 26.83 11.60 3.83
C CYS A 118 25.90 12.74 3.36
N TYR A 119 26.47 13.88 3.02
CA TYR A 119 25.74 15.09 2.61
C TYR A 119 25.48 15.17 1.10
N SER A 120 25.97 14.19 0.34
CA SER A 120 25.73 14.06 -1.09
C SER A 120 25.69 12.58 -1.50
N PRO A 121 24.74 11.79 -0.95
CA PRO A 121 24.64 10.36 -1.22
C PRO A 121 24.51 10.08 -2.71
N ASP A 122 25.17 9.05 -3.22
CA ASP A 122 25.10 8.67 -4.64
C ASP A 122 23.85 7.87 -5.02
N GLY A 123 23.05 7.42 -4.04
CA GLY A 123 21.87 6.59 -4.23
C GLY A 123 22.16 5.09 -4.35
N ARG A 124 23.40 4.68 -4.64
CA ARG A 124 23.77 3.27 -4.86
C ARG A 124 24.39 2.64 -3.62
N ASN A 125 25.07 3.44 -2.81
CA ASN A 125 25.70 2.98 -1.58
C ASN A 125 24.66 2.79 -0.46
N CYS A 126 24.17 1.57 -0.28
CA CYS A 126 23.22 1.24 0.79
C CYS A 126 23.79 1.42 2.20
N SER A 127 25.13 1.38 2.36
CA SER A 127 25.76 1.63 3.66
C SER A 127 25.60 3.07 4.14
N TRP A 128 25.10 3.99 3.30
CA TRP A 128 24.71 5.34 3.72
C TRP A 128 23.72 5.34 4.88
N TYR A 129 22.72 4.45 4.85
CA TYR A 129 21.74 4.37 5.93
C TYR A 129 22.40 4.04 7.28
N ARG A 130 23.34 3.09 7.30
CA ARG A 130 24.08 2.75 8.52
C ARG A 130 25.13 3.78 8.91
N LYS A 131 26.00 4.15 7.98
CA LYS A 131 27.19 4.97 8.27
C LYS A 131 26.90 6.47 8.37
N CYS A 132 25.74 6.92 7.89
CA CYS A 132 25.34 8.33 7.91
C CYS A 132 24.07 8.52 8.74
N LEU A 133 22.93 7.93 8.34
CA LEU A 133 21.66 8.16 9.01
C LEU A 133 21.63 7.59 10.43
N ASN A 134 22.01 6.32 10.62
CA ASN A 134 22.06 5.73 11.95
C ASN A 134 23.15 6.37 12.82
N LYS A 135 24.31 6.71 12.23
CA LYS A 135 25.37 7.44 12.94
C LYS A 135 24.92 8.82 13.42
N ALA A 136 24.07 9.51 12.67
CA ALA A 136 23.44 10.75 13.13
C ALA A 136 22.49 10.46 14.32
N TYR A 137 21.74 9.36 14.28
CA TYR A 137 20.75 9.00 15.29
C TYR A 137 21.14 7.75 16.12
N PRO A 138 22.26 7.76 16.87
CA PRO A 138 22.77 6.55 17.53
C PRO A 138 21.80 5.98 18.58
N LYS A 139 20.93 6.81 19.16
CA LYS A 139 19.88 6.37 20.09
C LYS A 139 18.78 5.53 19.44
N CYS A 140 18.70 5.54 18.11
CA CYS A 140 17.72 4.79 17.33
C CYS A 140 18.26 3.44 16.86
N GLU A 141 19.55 3.19 17.03
CA GLU A 141 20.14 1.90 16.72
C GLU A 141 19.52 0.82 17.62
N ASN A 142 19.10 -0.29 17.01
CA ASN A 142 18.44 -1.42 17.67
C ASN A 142 17.09 -1.11 18.34
N ASP A 143 16.62 0.14 18.32
CA ASP A 143 15.28 0.52 18.77
C ASP A 143 14.19 -0.20 17.96
N LYS A 144 12.99 -0.35 18.52
CA LYS A 144 11.84 -0.93 17.80
C LYS A 144 11.45 -0.11 16.55
N ASP A 145 11.80 1.17 16.52
CA ASP A 145 11.59 2.11 15.43
C ASP A 145 12.88 2.42 14.64
N ASP A 146 13.90 1.56 14.74
CA ASP A 146 15.13 1.64 13.92
C ASP A 146 14.79 1.51 12.42
N TYR A 147 14.60 2.66 11.78
CA TYR A 147 14.32 2.76 10.35
C TYR A 147 15.59 2.54 9.51
N ALA A 148 16.75 3.01 9.97
CA ALA A 148 17.94 3.07 9.14
C ALA A 148 18.47 1.68 8.82
N ILE A 149 18.61 0.82 9.83
CA ILE A 149 19.23 -0.51 9.69
C ILE A 149 18.18 -1.57 9.44
N LYS A 150 17.15 -1.64 10.29
CA LYS A 150 16.15 -2.72 10.19
C LYS A 150 15.32 -2.61 8.91
N PHE A 151 15.26 -1.42 8.31
CA PHE A 151 14.45 -1.17 7.12
C PHE A 151 15.26 -0.66 5.93
N ALA A 152 15.73 0.58 5.94
CA ALA A 152 16.13 1.27 4.73
C ALA A 152 17.38 0.66 4.06
N GLU A 153 18.38 0.25 4.86
CA GLU A 153 19.54 -0.48 4.33
C GLU A 153 19.12 -1.82 3.71
N LYS A 154 18.29 -2.60 4.41
CA LYS A 154 17.79 -3.89 3.93
C LYS A 154 17.07 -3.75 2.59
N PHE A 155 16.13 -2.80 2.47
CA PHE A 155 15.39 -2.59 1.23
C PHE A 155 16.28 -2.10 0.08
N CYS A 156 17.24 -1.22 0.38
CA CYS A 156 18.24 -0.82 -0.61
C CYS A 156 19.07 -2.02 -1.11
N GLN A 157 19.43 -2.94 -0.22
CA GLN A 157 20.16 -4.15 -0.58
C GLN A 157 19.33 -5.10 -1.45
N LEU A 158 18.04 -5.27 -1.18
CA LEU A 158 17.16 -6.08 -2.05
C LEU A 158 17.13 -5.55 -3.48
N TYR A 159 17.07 -4.23 -3.66
CA TYR A 159 17.14 -3.65 -5.00
C TYR A 159 18.51 -3.83 -5.66
N ASN A 160 19.60 -4.00 -4.90
CA ASN A 160 20.88 -4.43 -5.47
C ASN A 160 20.83 -5.89 -5.93
N GLU A 161 20.20 -6.75 -5.14
CA GLU A 161 20.08 -8.18 -5.43
C GLU A 161 19.19 -8.43 -6.65
N SER A 162 18.04 -7.76 -6.74
CA SER A 162 17.12 -7.85 -7.87
C SER A 162 17.49 -6.93 -9.04
N TYR A 163 18.57 -6.15 -8.95
CA TYR A 163 18.93 -5.15 -9.97
C TYR A 163 19.03 -5.73 -11.38
N LYS A 164 19.48 -6.99 -11.50
CA LYS A 164 19.65 -7.68 -12.79
C LYS A 164 18.32 -8.04 -13.47
N GLU A 165 17.26 -8.22 -12.69
CA GLU A 165 15.91 -8.59 -13.14
C GLU A 165 15.18 -7.43 -13.84
N PHE A 166 15.63 -6.20 -13.62
CA PHE A 166 15.05 -5.01 -14.22
C PHE A 166 15.51 -4.80 -15.67
N SER A 167 14.59 -4.27 -16.48
CA SER A 167 14.89 -3.73 -17.81
C SER A 167 15.89 -2.56 -17.73
N PRO A 168 16.49 -2.10 -18.85
CA PRO A 168 17.33 -0.90 -18.85
C PRO A 168 16.62 0.34 -18.30
N GLU A 169 15.34 0.52 -18.62
CA GLU A 169 14.48 1.59 -18.12
C GLU A 169 14.18 1.41 -16.62
N GLY A 170 13.90 0.17 -16.20
CA GLY A 170 13.69 -0.20 -14.80
C GLY A 170 14.92 0.09 -13.95
N LYS A 171 16.13 -0.21 -14.44
CA LYS A 171 17.40 0.09 -13.75
C LYS A 171 17.60 1.60 -13.54
N LYS A 172 17.34 2.41 -14.57
CA LYS A 172 17.37 3.89 -14.45
C LYS A 172 16.36 4.38 -13.42
N TRP A 173 15.17 3.78 -13.36
CA TRP A 173 14.18 4.08 -12.33
C TRP A 173 14.66 3.71 -10.93
N VAL A 174 15.19 2.49 -10.71
CA VAL A 174 15.73 2.04 -9.43
C VAL A 174 16.84 2.97 -8.94
N ASP A 175 17.78 3.34 -9.80
CA ASP A 175 18.86 4.27 -9.46
C ASP A 175 18.34 5.64 -9.02
N ALA A 176 17.38 6.18 -9.78
CA ALA A 176 16.77 7.47 -9.47
C ALA A 176 15.96 7.43 -8.16
N VAL A 177 15.21 6.36 -7.90
CA VAL A 177 14.44 6.17 -6.66
C VAL A 177 15.36 6.12 -5.46
N ARG A 178 16.40 5.27 -5.47
CA ARG A 178 17.31 5.14 -4.35
C ARG A 178 18.07 6.44 -4.07
N LYS A 179 18.49 7.14 -5.13
CA LYS A 179 19.07 8.49 -5.01
C LYS A 179 18.09 9.47 -4.37
N CYS A 180 16.85 9.51 -4.85
CA CYS A 180 15.81 10.39 -4.30
C CYS A 180 15.58 10.13 -2.81
N LEU A 181 15.44 8.84 -2.41
CA LEU A 181 15.24 8.44 -1.03
C LEU A 181 16.37 8.93 -0.12
N GLN A 182 17.63 8.69 -0.50
CA GLN A 182 18.77 9.12 0.32
C GLN A 182 18.88 10.66 0.37
N VAL A 183 18.74 11.34 -0.78
CA VAL A 183 18.81 12.82 -0.85
C VAL A 183 17.74 13.47 0.01
N LYS A 184 16.50 12.95 0.00
CA LYS A 184 15.41 13.49 0.83
C LYS A 184 15.60 13.29 2.34
N LEU A 185 16.53 12.42 2.74
CA LEU A 185 16.86 12.18 4.15
C LEU A 185 18.09 12.98 4.61
N VAL A 186 18.85 13.61 3.71
CA VAL A 186 19.99 14.44 4.07
C VAL A 186 19.62 15.57 5.04
N PRO A 187 18.50 16.32 4.86
CA PRO A 187 18.10 17.35 5.83
C PRO A 187 17.96 16.85 7.28
N LEU A 188 17.67 15.55 7.47
CA LEU A 188 17.53 14.95 8.79
C LEU A 188 18.88 14.75 9.49
N ILE A 189 19.97 14.54 8.75
CA ILE A 189 21.32 14.40 9.34
C ILE A 189 22.00 15.75 9.57
N ASP A 190 21.51 16.84 8.96
CA ASP A 190 22.10 18.17 9.08
C ASP A 190 21.75 18.89 10.39
N THR A 191 20.54 18.70 10.92
CA THR A 191 20.01 19.63 11.93
C THR A 191 19.29 18.98 13.12
N PHE A 192 19.30 17.64 13.28
CA PHE A 192 18.62 16.93 14.38
C PHE A 192 17.22 17.46 14.73
N ARG A 193 16.49 17.99 13.73
CA ARG A 193 15.15 18.56 13.90
C ARG A 193 14.16 17.52 14.42
N VAL A 194 14.42 16.28 14.06
CA VAL A 194 13.72 15.10 14.53
C VAL A 194 14.31 14.68 15.87
N LYS A 195 13.49 14.67 16.93
CA LYS A 195 13.96 14.38 18.29
C LYS A 195 13.84 12.92 18.68
N THR A 196 13.01 12.15 17.98
CA THR A 196 12.67 10.77 18.35
C THR A 196 12.84 9.81 17.18
N CYS A 197 13.12 8.54 17.48
CA CYS A 197 13.25 7.48 16.48
C CYS A 197 11.94 7.23 15.73
N LYS A 198 10.81 7.45 16.40
CA LYS A 198 9.48 7.41 15.81
C LYS A 198 9.28 8.48 14.75
N ASP A 199 9.63 9.73 15.06
CA ASP A 199 9.49 10.84 14.12
C ASP A 199 10.44 10.68 12.92
N LEU A 200 11.63 10.11 13.15
CA LEU A 200 12.59 9.76 12.10
C LEU A 200 11.98 8.76 11.12
N LYS A 201 11.47 7.65 11.67
CA LYS A 201 10.79 6.59 10.91
C LYS A 201 9.61 7.15 10.12
N SER A 202 8.71 7.91 10.76
CA SER A 202 7.53 8.49 10.09
C SER A 202 7.91 9.45 8.96
N THR A 203 8.87 10.34 9.21
CA THR A 203 9.33 11.32 8.20
C THR A 203 9.98 10.62 7.02
N ALA A 204 10.77 9.58 7.28
CA ALA A 204 11.43 8.82 6.22
C ALA A 204 10.45 7.99 5.38
N PHE A 205 9.39 7.43 5.97
CA PHE A 205 8.36 6.74 5.20
C PHE A 205 7.61 7.66 4.24
N LYS A 206 7.36 8.93 4.63
CA LYS A 206 6.70 9.91 3.75
C LYS A 206 7.46 10.22 2.46
N THR A 207 8.76 9.94 2.37
CA THR A 207 9.54 10.21 1.15
C THR A 207 9.34 9.14 0.07
N HIS A 208 8.84 7.95 0.40
CA HIS A 208 8.79 6.82 -0.52
C HIS A 208 7.87 7.07 -1.71
N SER A 209 6.60 7.38 -1.47
CA SER A 209 5.63 7.57 -2.55
C SER A 209 6.04 8.67 -3.55
N PRO A 210 6.44 9.87 -3.10
CA PRO A 210 6.96 10.91 -4.00
C PRO A 210 8.18 10.47 -4.80
N CYS A 211 9.12 9.74 -4.18
CA CYS A 211 10.33 9.29 -4.86
C CYS A 211 10.05 8.19 -5.89
N TYR A 212 9.08 7.31 -5.68
CA TYR A 212 8.73 6.26 -6.65
C TYR A 212 7.93 6.81 -7.84
N LEU A 213 7.09 7.82 -7.58
CA LEU A 213 6.29 8.48 -8.61
C LEU A 213 7.09 9.46 -9.45
N LYS A 214 8.00 10.23 -8.84
CA LYS A 214 8.77 11.29 -9.52
C LYS A 214 10.18 11.40 -8.91
N PRO A 215 11.06 10.40 -9.09
CA PRO A 215 12.39 10.36 -8.47
C PRO A 215 13.32 11.45 -8.99
N ASP A 216 13.25 11.74 -10.29
CA ASP A 216 14.04 12.76 -10.96
C ASP A 216 13.28 13.32 -12.19
N ARG A 217 13.70 14.46 -12.74
CA ARG A 217 13.13 15.04 -13.97
C ARG A 217 13.32 14.15 -15.22
N SER A 218 14.43 13.42 -15.27
CA SER A 218 14.81 12.62 -16.46
C SER A 218 14.44 11.14 -16.35
N SER A 219 13.97 10.71 -15.19
CA SER A 219 13.61 9.31 -14.93
C SER A 219 12.11 9.08 -15.10
N LEU A 220 11.75 7.84 -15.42
CA LEU A 220 10.35 7.42 -15.52
C LEU A 220 9.66 7.52 -14.15
N SER A 221 8.33 7.61 -14.16
CA SER A 221 7.54 7.30 -12.97
C SER A 221 7.33 5.79 -12.89
N TYR A 222 7.07 5.29 -11.67
CA TYR A 222 6.62 3.90 -11.50
C TYR A 222 5.46 3.53 -12.44
N CYS A 223 4.54 4.47 -12.71
CA CYS A 223 3.39 4.26 -13.57
C CYS A 223 3.75 3.93 -15.03
N ARG A 224 4.89 4.45 -15.51
CA ARG A 224 5.37 4.30 -16.89
C ARG A 224 6.34 3.13 -17.07
N LEU A 225 6.64 2.40 -16.00
CA LEU A 225 7.39 1.15 -16.09
C LEU A 225 6.61 0.09 -16.85
N SER A 226 7.32 -0.86 -17.45
CA SER A 226 6.71 -2.06 -18.03
C SER A 226 6.02 -2.89 -16.94
N ASN A 227 5.14 -3.81 -17.34
CA ASN A 227 4.48 -4.68 -16.37
C ASN A 227 5.50 -5.60 -15.67
N GLU A 228 6.52 -6.05 -16.40
CA GLU A 228 7.60 -6.89 -15.89
C GLU A 228 8.43 -6.16 -14.83
N ASP A 229 8.71 -4.87 -15.03
CA ASP A 229 9.43 -4.06 -14.05
C ASP A 229 8.55 -3.77 -12.83
N LYS A 230 7.26 -3.43 -13.01
CA LYS A 230 6.30 -3.24 -11.90
C LYS A 230 6.17 -4.50 -11.05
N ASP A 231 6.12 -5.66 -11.70
CA ASP A 231 6.14 -6.96 -11.02
C ASP A 231 7.44 -7.11 -10.22
N THR A 232 8.59 -6.86 -10.85
CA THR A 232 9.89 -6.97 -10.19
C THR A 232 10.01 -6.04 -8.98
N VAL A 233 9.46 -4.82 -9.03
CA VAL A 233 9.35 -3.91 -7.86
C VAL A 233 8.50 -4.53 -6.75
N PHE A 234 7.29 -4.99 -7.08
CA PHE A 234 6.38 -5.59 -6.10
C PHE A 234 7.04 -6.77 -5.39
N TRP A 235 7.68 -7.65 -6.15
CA TRP A 235 8.35 -8.84 -5.62
C TRP A 235 9.60 -8.52 -4.81
N THR A 236 10.40 -7.54 -5.23
CA THR A 236 11.57 -7.05 -4.46
C THR A 236 11.15 -6.52 -3.09
N ILE A 237 10.03 -5.80 -3.03
CA ILE A 237 9.49 -5.29 -1.76
C ILE A 237 8.93 -6.43 -0.92
N LYS A 238 8.20 -7.36 -1.54
CA LYS A 238 7.56 -8.49 -0.84
C LYS A 238 8.55 -9.46 -0.21
N SER A 239 9.66 -9.78 -0.87
CA SER A 239 10.63 -10.78 -0.40
C SER A 239 11.29 -10.45 0.95
N SER A 240 11.14 -9.22 1.44
CA SER A 240 11.68 -8.77 2.73
C SER A 240 10.67 -8.56 3.84
N ILE A 241 9.39 -8.80 3.56
CA ILE A 241 8.30 -8.54 4.49
C ILE A 241 8.32 -9.59 5.63
N LEU A 242 8.94 -9.19 6.74
CA LEU A 242 8.52 -9.60 8.09
C LEU A 242 7.50 -8.59 8.63
N LYS A 243 6.79 -8.92 9.72
CA LYS A 243 5.67 -8.21 10.39
C LYS A 243 5.81 -6.68 10.63
N ALA A 244 6.93 -6.05 10.29
CA ALA A 244 7.30 -4.66 10.60
C ALA A 244 7.26 -3.67 9.40
N PHE A 245 6.92 -4.12 8.18
CA PHE A 245 7.14 -3.32 6.95
C PHE A 245 5.86 -2.88 6.21
N TRP A 246 4.74 -2.77 6.93
CA TRP A 246 3.46 -2.25 6.41
C TRP A 246 3.58 -0.87 5.71
N PRO A 247 4.26 0.15 6.28
CA PRO A 247 4.30 1.49 5.67
C PRO A 247 4.96 1.53 4.28
N THR A 248 5.85 0.58 3.98
CA THR A 248 6.53 0.44 2.68
C THR A 248 5.60 -0.06 1.61
N LEU A 249 4.78 -1.05 1.94
CA LEU A 249 3.79 -1.54 1.01
C LEU A 249 2.67 -0.51 0.82
N LYS A 250 2.24 0.16 1.89
CA LYS A 250 1.36 1.33 1.77
C LYS A 250 1.95 2.37 0.82
N GLY A 251 3.23 2.69 0.96
CA GLY A 251 3.94 3.57 0.03
C GLY A 251 3.89 3.08 -1.42
N LEU A 252 4.14 1.79 -1.68
CA LEU A 252 4.02 1.20 -3.02
C LEU A 252 2.58 1.26 -3.56
N LEU A 253 1.59 1.04 -2.70
CA LEU A 253 0.18 1.10 -3.05
C LEU A 253 -0.27 2.54 -3.31
N ASP A 254 0.22 3.51 -2.56
CA ASP A 254 -0.01 4.94 -2.80
C ASP A 254 0.61 5.38 -4.13
N VAL A 255 1.79 4.86 -4.47
CA VAL A 255 2.41 5.06 -5.78
C VAL A 255 1.51 4.49 -6.87
N ARG A 256 1.04 3.26 -6.69
CA ARG A 256 0.16 2.62 -7.67
C ARG A 256 -1.18 3.37 -7.79
N LYS A 257 -1.78 3.84 -6.68
CA LYS A 257 -2.98 4.71 -6.66
C LYS A 257 -2.74 6.04 -7.37
N GLY A 258 -1.53 6.59 -7.30
CA GLY A 258 -1.13 7.79 -8.05
C GLY A 258 -1.00 7.56 -9.56
N CYS A 259 -1.06 6.31 -10.04
CA CYS A 259 -1.13 5.96 -11.44
C CYS A 259 -2.59 5.89 -11.89
N SER A 260 -3.04 6.85 -12.70
CA SER A 260 -4.35 6.79 -13.34
C SER A 260 -4.36 5.67 -14.39
N GLU A 261 -5.00 4.53 -14.10
CA GLU A 261 -5.15 3.38 -15.00
C GLU A 261 -6.60 3.22 -15.52
N ASN A 262 -7.24 4.32 -15.92
CA ASN A 262 -8.62 4.27 -16.38
C ASN A 262 -8.82 3.45 -17.67
N THR A 263 -7.90 3.50 -18.64
CA THR A 263 -8.11 2.86 -19.97
C THR A 263 -8.13 1.33 -19.90
N LYS A 264 -7.13 0.70 -19.28
CA LYS A 264 -7.06 -0.77 -19.13
C LYS A 264 -8.20 -1.32 -18.27
N THR A 265 -8.60 -0.56 -17.25
CA THR A 265 -9.76 -0.88 -16.40
C THR A 265 -11.05 -0.94 -17.21
N GLN A 266 -11.30 0.05 -18.09
CA GLN A 266 -12.49 0.07 -18.94
C GLN A 266 -12.48 -1.07 -19.96
N GLU A 267 -11.33 -1.40 -20.55
CA GLU A 267 -11.21 -2.53 -21.48
C GLU A 267 -11.59 -3.86 -20.83
N VAL A 268 -11.04 -4.16 -19.64
CA VAL A 268 -11.36 -5.41 -18.92
C VAL A 268 -12.84 -5.43 -18.51
N LYS A 269 -13.39 -4.29 -18.07
CA LYS A 269 -14.80 -4.15 -17.72
C LYS A 269 -15.73 -4.43 -18.92
N ALA A 270 -15.39 -3.90 -20.09
CA ALA A 270 -16.14 -4.15 -21.33
C ALA A 270 -16.15 -5.64 -21.70
N LYS A 271 -14.98 -6.31 -21.65
CA LYS A 271 -14.88 -7.76 -21.89
C LYS A 271 -15.70 -8.58 -20.91
N ILE A 272 -15.66 -8.23 -19.62
CA ILE A 272 -16.48 -8.89 -18.60
C ILE A 272 -17.96 -8.76 -18.95
N GLN A 273 -18.42 -7.56 -19.29
CA GLN A 273 -19.83 -7.31 -19.60
C GLN A 273 -20.29 -8.09 -20.83
N GLU A 274 -19.45 -8.17 -21.86
CA GLU A 274 -19.74 -8.96 -23.07
C GLU A 274 -19.96 -10.44 -22.75
N GLU A 275 -19.06 -11.06 -21.99
CA GLU A 275 -19.14 -12.47 -21.63
C GLU A 275 -20.30 -12.78 -20.67
N VAL A 276 -20.59 -11.87 -19.73
CA VAL A 276 -21.76 -11.99 -18.85
C VAL A 276 -23.07 -11.93 -19.64
N ASN A 277 -23.16 -11.06 -20.66
CA ASN A 277 -24.35 -10.96 -21.49
C ASN A 277 -24.62 -12.27 -22.27
N LYS A 278 -23.57 -12.98 -22.72
CA LYS A 278 -23.69 -14.26 -23.43
C LYS A 278 -24.34 -15.36 -22.57
N ILE A 279 -24.06 -15.38 -21.26
CA ILE A 279 -24.62 -16.39 -20.35
C ILE A 279 -25.99 -16.02 -19.78
N THR A 280 -26.32 -14.73 -19.70
CA THR A 280 -27.60 -14.25 -19.15
C THR A 280 -28.78 -14.57 -20.07
N ASN A 281 -28.52 -14.78 -21.38
CA ASN A 281 -29.51 -15.13 -22.39
C ASN A 281 -29.85 -16.64 -22.46
N LYS A 282 -29.22 -17.50 -21.64
CA LYS A 282 -29.51 -18.94 -21.60
C LYS A 282 -30.14 -19.33 -20.25
N ASN A 283 -31.42 -19.75 -20.30
CA ASN A 283 -32.24 -20.37 -19.24
C ASN A 283 -31.90 -19.95 -17.80
N LYS A 284 -32.71 -19.03 -17.24
CA LYS A 284 -32.63 -18.63 -15.82
C LYS A 284 -32.84 -19.86 -14.93
N THR A 285 -31.91 -20.07 -14.00
CA THR A 285 -31.99 -21.13 -12.98
C THR A 285 -32.33 -20.51 -11.62
N ASN A 286 -32.15 -21.23 -10.51
CA ASN A 286 -32.30 -20.64 -9.17
C ASN A 286 -31.33 -19.44 -8.99
N PRO A 287 -31.77 -18.31 -8.39
CA PRO A 287 -30.96 -17.11 -8.15
C PRO A 287 -29.53 -17.33 -7.65
N VAL A 288 -29.27 -18.29 -6.75
CA VAL A 288 -27.93 -18.55 -6.21
C VAL A 288 -26.98 -19.13 -7.27
N ASN A 289 -27.49 -20.03 -8.12
CA ASN A 289 -26.70 -20.63 -9.20
C ASN A 289 -26.36 -19.61 -10.29
N ASP A 290 -27.25 -18.65 -10.53
CA ASP A 290 -26.99 -17.56 -11.47
C ASP A 290 -25.88 -16.63 -10.96
N VAL A 291 -25.86 -16.32 -9.65
CA VAL A 291 -24.78 -15.53 -9.02
C VAL A 291 -23.43 -16.27 -9.13
N ILE A 292 -23.40 -17.57 -8.85
CA ILE A 292 -22.17 -18.38 -8.97
C ILE A 292 -21.68 -18.42 -10.42
N ARG A 293 -22.59 -18.61 -11.38
CA ARG A 293 -22.27 -18.66 -12.81
C ARG A 293 -21.69 -17.33 -13.30
N GLU A 294 -22.31 -16.21 -12.92
CA GLU A 294 -21.81 -14.87 -13.27
C GLU A 294 -20.45 -14.59 -12.64
N MET A 295 -20.28 -14.90 -11.36
CA MET A 295 -19.02 -14.76 -10.64
C MET A 295 -17.88 -15.53 -11.33
N ASN A 296 -18.12 -16.77 -11.73
CA ASN A 296 -17.12 -17.60 -12.41
C ASN A 296 -16.64 -16.97 -13.71
N VAL A 297 -17.56 -16.42 -14.52
CA VAL A 297 -17.21 -15.72 -15.77
C VAL A 297 -16.40 -14.46 -15.48
N ARG A 298 -16.86 -13.63 -14.54
CA ARG A 298 -16.17 -12.40 -14.13
C ARG A 298 -14.74 -12.67 -13.70
N ILE A 299 -14.52 -13.64 -12.81
CA ILE A 299 -13.19 -14.02 -12.31
C ILE A 299 -12.29 -14.49 -13.44
N LYS A 300 -12.79 -15.39 -14.31
CA LYS A 300 -11.98 -15.96 -15.39
C LYS A 300 -11.50 -14.89 -16.37
N VAL A 301 -12.40 -14.03 -16.84
CA VAL A 301 -12.06 -12.94 -17.77
C VAL A 301 -11.10 -11.95 -17.11
N TRP A 302 -11.35 -11.60 -15.85
CA TRP A 302 -10.50 -10.70 -15.09
C TRP A 302 -9.07 -11.23 -14.93
N VAL A 303 -8.90 -12.44 -14.42
CA VAL A 303 -7.57 -13.04 -14.16
C VAL A 303 -6.77 -13.18 -15.46
N GLN A 304 -7.42 -13.54 -16.58
CA GLN A 304 -6.76 -13.68 -17.87
C GLN A 304 -6.28 -12.35 -18.48
N ASN A 305 -6.90 -11.23 -18.12
CA ASN A 305 -6.61 -9.92 -18.70
C ASN A 305 -5.98 -8.93 -17.71
N SER A 306 -5.70 -9.35 -16.48
CA SER A 306 -5.15 -8.50 -15.42
C SER A 306 -3.66 -8.70 -15.18
N VAL A 307 -3.03 -7.67 -14.64
CA VAL A 307 -1.64 -7.73 -14.20
C VAL A 307 -1.59 -8.24 -12.77
N SER A 308 -0.71 -9.20 -12.51
CA SER A 308 -0.41 -9.66 -11.16
C SER A 308 0.29 -8.54 -10.36
N PRO A 309 0.22 -8.50 -9.02
CA PRO A 309 -0.72 -9.23 -8.18
C PRO A 309 -2.15 -8.70 -8.36
N ILE A 310 -3.08 -9.64 -8.23
CA ILE A 310 -4.51 -9.39 -8.25
C ILE A 310 -4.92 -8.79 -6.89
N GLN A 311 -5.73 -7.72 -6.92
CA GLN A 311 -6.23 -7.08 -5.69
C GLN A 311 -7.65 -7.54 -5.37
N LEU A 312 -7.83 -7.97 -4.13
CA LEU A 312 -9.10 -8.27 -3.50
C LEU A 312 -9.35 -7.31 -2.32
N THR A 313 -10.61 -7.08 -2.00
CA THR A 313 -11.01 -6.39 -0.78
C THR A 313 -12.04 -7.21 -0.04
N MET A 314 -11.78 -7.46 1.22
CA MET A 314 -12.56 -8.30 2.10
C MET A 314 -13.07 -7.48 3.27
N PHE A 315 -14.29 -7.75 3.71
CA PHE A 315 -14.90 -7.09 4.85
C PHE A 315 -15.20 -8.13 5.92
N ILE A 316 -14.94 -7.74 7.16
CA ILE A 316 -15.30 -8.47 8.38
C ILE A 316 -16.27 -7.60 9.18
N ARG A 317 -16.85 -8.11 10.27
CA ARG A 317 -17.77 -7.31 11.09
C ARG A 317 -17.02 -6.20 11.82
N ASP A 318 -17.67 -5.05 11.99
CA ASP A 318 -17.03 -3.85 12.57
C ASP A 318 -16.53 -4.07 14.01
N ASN A 319 -17.29 -4.84 14.80
CA ASN A 319 -16.91 -5.22 16.17
C ASN A 319 -15.63 -6.08 16.24
N ASP A 320 -15.34 -6.87 15.20
CA ASP A 320 -14.13 -7.70 15.13
C ASP A 320 -12.86 -6.81 15.01
N TRP A 321 -12.96 -5.61 14.42
CA TRP A 321 -11.87 -4.64 14.37
C TRP A 321 -11.57 -4.00 15.74
N ASP A 322 -12.60 -3.78 16.55
CA ASP A 322 -12.46 -3.09 17.83
C ASP A 322 -11.77 -3.98 18.87
N ASN A 323 -12.01 -5.29 18.85
CA ASN A 323 -11.33 -6.26 19.71
C ASN A 323 -9.81 -6.29 19.48
N ALA A 324 -9.36 -6.15 18.23
CA ALA A 324 -7.94 -6.02 17.88
C ALA A 324 -7.28 -4.76 18.47
N SER A 325 -8.05 -3.70 18.76
CA SER A 325 -7.55 -2.40 19.23
C SER A 325 -7.58 -2.21 20.77
N LYS A 326 -8.33 -3.05 21.50
CA LYS A 326 -8.55 -2.92 22.95
C LYS A 326 -7.28 -3.01 23.81
N ARG A 327 -6.19 -3.59 23.30
CA ARG A 327 -4.91 -3.71 24.04
C ARG A 327 -4.03 -2.45 24.06
N ARG A 328 -4.37 -1.37 23.33
CA ARG A 328 -3.54 -0.13 23.30
C ARG A 328 -4.38 1.15 23.21
N LYS A 329 -5.15 1.47 24.26
CA LYS A 329 -5.96 2.71 24.33
C LYS A 329 -5.16 4.03 24.29
N ARG A 330 -3.83 4.00 24.38
CA ARG A 330 -2.94 5.19 24.40
C ARG A 330 -1.87 5.23 23.31
N SER A 331 -2.04 4.56 22.17
CA SER A 331 -1.05 4.60 21.09
C SER A 331 -1.36 5.67 20.02
N VAL A 332 -0.28 6.20 19.44
CA VAL A 332 -0.26 7.19 18.34
C VAL A 332 -0.93 6.59 17.09
N PRO A 333 -1.57 7.39 16.21
CA PRO A 333 -2.30 6.88 15.04
C PRO A 333 -1.55 5.85 14.17
N ASP A 334 -0.25 6.05 13.93
CA ASP A 334 0.59 5.14 13.14
C ASP A 334 0.69 3.73 13.75
N ASP A 335 0.74 3.62 15.08
CA ASP A 335 0.82 2.33 15.78
C ASP A 335 -0.50 1.54 15.66
N ARG A 336 -1.64 2.24 15.58
CA ARG A 336 -2.96 1.60 15.41
C ARG A 336 -3.13 1.06 14.00
N GLU A 337 -2.65 1.80 13.01
CA GLU A 337 -2.68 1.36 11.61
C GLU A 337 -1.82 0.10 11.41
N ILE A 338 -0.60 0.09 11.98
CA ILE A 338 0.26 -1.10 11.97
C ILE A 338 -0.42 -2.29 12.66
N ALA A 339 -1.02 -2.10 13.83
CA ALA A 339 -1.70 -3.17 14.56
C ALA A 339 -2.89 -3.75 13.76
N ARG A 340 -3.69 -2.89 13.11
CA ARG A 340 -4.80 -3.32 12.25
C ARG A 340 -4.32 -4.09 11.04
N SER A 341 -3.26 -3.63 10.38
CA SER A 341 -2.69 -4.35 9.23
C SER A 341 -2.05 -5.67 9.64
N GLN A 342 -1.46 -5.78 10.83
CA GLN A 342 -1.00 -7.06 11.37
C GLN A 342 -2.17 -8.02 11.63
N PHE A 343 -3.27 -7.54 12.16
CA PHE A 343 -4.48 -8.33 12.37
C PHE A 343 -5.08 -8.80 11.03
N ALA A 344 -5.19 -7.90 10.04
CA ALA A 344 -5.60 -8.25 8.68
C ALA A 344 -4.69 -9.33 8.05
N GLY A 345 -3.38 -9.23 8.28
CA GLY A 345 -2.41 -10.26 7.89
C GLY A 345 -2.72 -11.62 8.50
N LYS A 346 -2.97 -11.68 9.82
CA LYS A 346 -3.33 -12.94 10.50
C LYS A 346 -4.61 -13.57 9.93
N ILE A 347 -5.63 -12.76 9.64
CA ILE A 347 -6.88 -13.24 9.05
C ILE A 347 -6.62 -13.91 7.70
N VAL A 348 -5.84 -13.25 6.84
CA VAL A 348 -5.52 -13.80 5.53
C VAL A 348 -4.59 -15.01 5.63
N ASP A 349 -3.65 -15.05 6.59
CA ASP A 349 -2.82 -16.24 6.80
C ASP A 349 -3.65 -17.45 7.24
N ALA A 350 -4.67 -17.24 8.09
CA ALA A 350 -5.61 -18.29 8.45
C ALA A 350 -6.45 -18.74 7.25
N LEU A 351 -6.97 -17.79 6.46
CA LEU A 351 -7.68 -18.08 5.22
C LEU A 351 -6.82 -18.86 4.21
N ALA A 352 -5.57 -18.44 4.03
CA ALA A 352 -4.62 -19.07 3.13
C ALA A 352 -4.29 -20.50 3.57
N SER A 353 -4.25 -20.75 4.88
CA SER A 353 -4.08 -22.08 5.44
C SER A 353 -5.30 -22.96 5.16
N GLU A 354 -6.51 -22.45 5.43
CA GLU A 354 -7.78 -23.13 5.15
C GLU A 354 -7.93 -23.49 3.66
N GLN A 355 -7.50 -22.59 2.78
CA GLN A 355 -7.61 -22.74 1.33
C GLN A 355 -6.40 -23.46 0.69
N MET A 356 -5.42 -23.90 1.50
CA MET A 356 -4.19 -24.57 1.07
C MET A 356 -3.40 -23.79 0.01
N TRP A 357 -3.35 -22.46 0.14
CA TRP A 357 -2.74 -21.58 -0.84
C TRP A 357 -1.26 -21.88 -1.08
N LYS A 358 -0.53 -22.26 -0.02
CA LYS A 358 0.88 -22.61 -0.12
C LYS A 358 1.13 -23.78 -1.08
N ASP A 359 0.30 -24.81 -0.98
CA ASP A 359 0.42 -26.05 -1.78
C ASP A 359 -0.06 -25.82 -3.22
N LYS A 360 -1.04 -24.93 -3.39
CA LYS A 360 -1.54 -24.50 -4.69
C LYS A 360 -0.66 -23.47 -5.40
N GLY A 361 0.50 -23.12 -4.84
CA GLY A 361 1.41 -22.16 -5.45
C GLY A 361 0.91 -20.72 -5.40
N VAL A 362 0.13 -20.33 -4.40
CA VAL A 362 -0.36 -18.95 -4.26
C VAL A 362 0.56 -18.16 -3.35
N ALA A 363 0.91 -16.95 -3.75
CA ALA A 363 1.60 -15.99 -2.90
C ALA A 363 0.64 -14.84 -2.57
N TRP A 364 0.49 -14.52 -1.29
CA TRP A 364 -0.45 -13.49 -0.84
C TRP A 364 0.21 -12.41 0.03
N PHE A 365 -0.50 -11.31 0.24
CA PHE A 365 -0.20 -10.29 1.24
C PHE A 365 -1.49 -9.56 1.62
N ALA A 366 -1.67 -9.19 2.89
CA ALA A 366 -2.87 -8.48 3.33
C ALA A 366 -2.60 -7.34 4.30
N TYR A 367 -3.53 -6.38 4.33
CA TYR A 367 -3.47 -5.22 5.21
C TYR A 367 -4.84 -4.61 5.46
N ALA A 368 -4.91 -3.72 6.46
CA ALA A 368 -6.13 -2.99 6.77
C ALA A 368 -6.17 -1.65 6.04
N GLU A 369 -7.30 -1.34 5.41
CA GLU A 369 -7.58 -0.04 4.80
C GLU A 369 -8.78 0.59 5.50
N LYS A 370 -8.67 1.88 5.82
CA LYS A 370 -9.77 2.68 6.36
C LYS A 370 -10.18 3.74 5.32
N ASP A 371 -11.43 3.69 4.88
CA ASP A 371 -12.03 4.69 4.02
C ASP A 371 -13.26 5.30 4.72
N GLY A 372 -13.17 6.57 5.10
CA GLY A 372 -14.15 7.19 6.00
C GLY A 372 -14.30 6.40 7.31
N ASN A 373 -15.50 5.86 7.55
CA ASN A 373 -15.79 4.99 8.70
C ASN A 373 -15.65 3.49 8.41
N ILE A 374 -15.46 3.12 7.15
CA ILE A 374 -15.46 1.73 6.70
C ILE A 374 -14.06 1.15 6.85
N MET A 375 -13.97 0.00 7.52
CA MET A 375 -12.74 -0.79 7.65
C MET A 375 -12.80 -2.01 6.74
N SER A 376 -11.71 -2.27 6.02
CA SER A 376 -11.61 -3.42 5.12
C SER A 376 -10.21 -4.04 5.15
N ILE A 377 -10.13 -5.31 4.76
CA ILE A 377 -8.89 -6.02 4.51
C ILE A 377 -8.62 -5.97 3.01
N ARG A 378 -7.54 -5.33 2.61
CA ARG A 378 -7.02 -5.38 1.24
C ARG A 378 -6.06 -6.55 1.14
N LEU A 379 -6.20 -7.33 0.09
CA LEU A 379 -5.48 -8.57 -0.12
C LEU A 379 -4.92 -8.61 -1.55
N LEU A 380 -3.63 -8.87 -1.68
CA LEU A 380 -2.95 -9.06 -2.96
C LEU A 380 -2.62 -10.54 -3.13
N VAL A 381 -2.97 -11.11 -4.29
CA VAL A 381 -2.79 -12.55 -4.59
C VAL A 381 -2.09 -12.72 -5.93
N ALA A 382 -1.15 -13.66 -6.02
CA ALA A 382 -0.35 -13.91 -7.21
C ALA A 382 0.13 -15.36 -7.32
N ASP A 383 0.56 -15.75 -8.52
CA ASP A 383 1.20 -17.05 -8.80
C ASP A 383 2.64 -17.09 -8.24
N ARG A 384 2.90 -18.03 -7.33
CA ARG A 384 4.19 -18.26 -6.66
C ARG A 384 5.23 -18.89 -7.58
N PHE A 385 4.86 -19.70 -8.56
CA PHE A 385 5.85 -20.38 -9.43
C PHE A 385 6.37 -19.47 -10.55
N LYS A 386 5.56 -18.49 -10.99
CA LYS A 386 6.07 -17.34 -11.75
C LYS A 386 7.12 -16.53 -10.97
N TYR A 387 7.11 -16.66 -9.64
CA TYR A 387 8.00 -15.99 -8.70
C TYR A 387 9.28 -16.82 -8.40
N GLU A 388 9.20 -18.10 -8.05
CA GLU A 388 10.38 -18.91 -7.64
C GLU A 388 11.26 -19.39 -8.80
N ARG A 389 10.77 -19.46 -10.04
CA ARG A 389 11.62 -19.78 -11.21
C ARG A 389 12.71 -18.73 -11.50
N ARG A 390 12.59 -17.51 -10.98
CA ARG A 390 13.65 -16.48 -11.10
C ARG A 390 14.78 -16.69 -10.08
N ASP A 391 14.54 -17.37 -8.96
CA ASP A 391 15.57 -17.67 -7.95
C ASP A 391 16.47 -18.87 -8.35
N ASN A 392 15.96 -19.84 -9.12
CA ASN A 392 16.72 -21.03 -9.49
C ASN A 392 17.85 -20.80 -10.52
N SER A 393 18.01 -19.58 -11.06
CA SER A 393 19.23 -19.24 -11.83
C SER A 393 20.38 -18.76 -10.94
N THR A 394 20.11 -18.48 -9.64
CA THR A 394 21.10 -17.91 -8.72
C THR A 394 20.80 -18.25 -7.26
N LYS A 395 21.12 -19.48 -6.80
CA LYS A 395 22.05 -19.75 -5.68
C LYS A 395 21.94 -21.17 -5.12
N HIS A 396 23.12 -21.70 -4.79
CA HIS A 396 23.34 -22.81 -3.86
C HIS A 396 22.50 -22.69 -2.59
N GLN A 397 21.94 -23.84 -2.19
CA GLN A 397 21.33 -24.10 -0.90
C GLN A 397 22.22 -23.59 0.25
N ARG A 398 21.70 -22.67 1.05
CA ARG A 398 22.05 -22.56 2.46
C ARG A 398 20.83 -23.01 3.24
N MET A 399 20.90 -24.24 3.74
CA MET A 399 19.99 -24.74 4.77
C MET A 399 20.31 -24.01 6.06
N ASP A 400 19.41 -23.14 6.53
CA ASP A 400 19.46 -22.65 7.90
C ASP A 400 18.59 -23.57 8.78
N ASN A 401 19.25 -24.54 9.41
CA ASN A 401 18.73 -25.29 10.55
C ASN A 401 18.48 -24.33 11.71
N SER A 402 17.22 -24.00 11.99
CA SER A 402 16.84 -23.35 13.25
C SER A 402 16.60 -24.43 14.31
N THR A 403 17.67 -24.83 14.99
CA THR A 403 17.59 -25.62 16.22
C THR A 403 17.13 -24.71 17.35
N LYS A 404 15.98 -25.04 17.96
CA LYS A 404 15.53 -24.50 19.25
C LYS A 404 16.66 -24.59 20.27
N HIS A 405 17.10 -23.46 20.82
CA HIS A 405 17.78 -23.44 22.11
C HIS A 405 16.76 -23.81 23.21
N GLN A 406 16.68 -25.10 23.52
CA GLN A 406 16.28 -25.56 24.84
C GLN A 406 17.53 -25.63 25.71
N ARG A 407 17.46 -24.92 26.83
CA ARG A 407 18.46 -24.92 27.90
C ARG A 407 18.03 -26.00 28.88
N MET A 408 18.74 -27.14 28.94
CA MET A 408 18.75 -28.05 30.11
C MET A 408 20.06 -28.86 30.14
N ASP A 409 20.85 -28.57 31.17
CA ASP A 409 21.63 -29.42 32.08
C ASP A 409 22.31 -30.72 31.61
N ASN A 410 23.60 -30.79 31.96
CA ASN A 410 24.49 -31.94 31.87
C ASN A 410 24.03 -33.12 32.73
N SER A 411 23.87 -34.31 32.13
CA SER A 411 24.39 -35.55 32.72
C SER A 411 24.51 -36.65 31.67
N THR A 412 25.69 -37.23 31.59
CA THR A 412 26.08 -38.33 30.69
C THR A 412 25.73 -39.68 31.32
N LYS A 413 25.17 -40.64 30.55
CA LYS A 413 25.65 -42.04 30.47
C LYS A 413 24.79 -42.99 29.59
N HIS A 414 25.52 -43.68 28.71
CA HIS A 414 25.44 -45.06 28.22
C HIS A 414 24.35 -45.60 27.25
N VAL A 415 24.87 -45.99 26.07
CA VAL A 415 24.80 -47.31 25.39
C VAL A 415 23.53 -47.68 24.61
N GLY A 416 23.75 -48.07 23.33
CA GLY A 416 22.80 -48.79 22.48
C GLY A 416 23.22 -48.78 21.01
N MET A 417 24.01 -49.77 20.61
CA MET A 417 24.46 -50.06 19.24
C MET A 417 23.27 -50.41 18.34
N ASP A 418 23.32 -50.03 17.05
CA ASP A 418 23.17 -50.99 15.94
C ASP A 418 23.58 -50.39 14.58
N ASN A 419 24.48 -51.13 13.93
CA ASN A 419 24.96 -50.92 12.56
C ASN A 419 23.95 -51.49 11.56
N SER A 420 23.60 -50.76 10.50
CA SER A 420 23.64 -51.35 9.15
C SER A 420 23.45 -50.34 8.02
N THR A 421 24.51 -50.23 7.21
CA THR A 421 24.48 -50.35 5.75
C THR A 421 23.70 -49.31 4.93
N LYS A 422 24.46 -48.39 4.35
CA LYS A 422 24.17 -47.66 3.10
C LYS A 422 23.51 -48.60 2.08
N HIS A 423 22.22 -48.41 1.83
CA HIS A 423 21.65 -48.61 0.52
C HIS A 423 21.27 -47.24 -0.06
N GLN A 424 22.11 -46.76 -0.98
CA GLN A 424 21.69 -45.79 -1.98
C GLN A 424 20.59 -46.45 -2.81
N ARG A 425 19.34 -46.13 -2.50
CA ARG A 425 18.27 -46.22 -3.49
C ARG A 425 18.24 -44.88 -4.20
N MET A 426 18.77 -44.86 -5.43
CA MET A 426 18.50 -43.79 -6.38
C MET A 426 17.03 -43.87 -6.73
N ASP A 427 16.19 -43.20 -5.95
CA ASP A 427 14.85 -42.89 -6.39
C ASP A 427 14.98 -41.71 -7.35
N ASN A 428 15.08 -42.06 -8.63
CA ASN A 428 14.97 -41.17 -9.78
C ASN A 428 13.51 -40.68 -9.84
N SER A 429 13.09 -39.90 -8.84
CA SER A 429 11.83 -39.18 -8.87
C SER A 429 12.06 -37.90 -9.65
N THR A 430 11.80 -37.98 -10.95
CA THR A 430 11.53 -36.84 -11.82
C THR A 430 10.71 -35.81 -11.03
N SER A 431 11.32 -34.68 -10.69
CA SER A 431 10.61 -33.55 -10.08
C SER A 431 9.37 -33.28 -10.93
N PRO A 432 8.14 -33.28 -10.36
CA PRO A 432 6.96 -32.96 -11.15
C PRO A 432 7.18 -31.57 -11.74
N LEU A 433 7.06 -31.46 -13.05
CA LEU A 433 7.04 -30.18 -13.76
C LEU A 433 6.03 -29.26 -13.04
N GLN A 434 6.54 -28.25 -12.30
CA GLN A 434 5.72 -27.29 -11.54
C GLN A 434 4.74 -26.59 -12.48
N GLN A 435 3.46 -26.92 -12.33
CA GLN A 435 2.37 -26.35 -13.12
C GLN A 435 2.09 -24.91 -12.67
N PRO A 436 1.72 -24.00 -13.59
CA PRO A 436 1.33 -22.63 -13.25
C PRO A 436 0.09 -22.62 -12.36
N THR A 437 0.05 -21.67 -11.42
CA THR A 437 -1.04 -21.57 -10.45
C THR A 437 -2.35 -21.20 -11.13
N ASN A 438 -3.39 -22.01 -10.99
CA ASN A 438 -4.73 -21.70 -11.52
C ASN A 438 -5.46 -20.71 -10.60
N LEU A 439 -5.02 -19.45 -10.63
CA LEU A 439 -5.54 -18.41 -9.76
C LEU A 439 -7.05 -18.17 -9.95
N SER A 440 -7.59 -18.37 -11.16
CA SER A 440 -9.03 -18.29 -11.43
C SER A 440 -9.83 -19.26 -10.58
N GLU A 441 -9.40 -20.52 -10.53
CA GLU A 441 -10.09 -21.57 -9.77
C GLU A 441 -10.04 -21.34 -8.27
N ILE A 442 -8.88 -20.90 -7.76
CA ILE A 442 -8.69 -20.53 -6.35
C ILE A 442 -9.64 -19.39 -5.96
N LEU A 443 -9.72 -18.34 -6.79
CA LEU A 443 -10.60 -17.19 -6.52
C LEU A 443 -12.08 -17.56 -6.64
N MET A 444 -12.43 -18.45 -7.57
CA MET A 444 -13.79 -18.98 -7.68
C MET A 444 -14.20 -19.76 -6.43
N GLN A 445 -13.32 -20.62 -5.90
CA GLN A 445 -13.61 -21.37 -4.67
C GLN A 445 -13.76 -20.43 -3.47
N LEU A 446 -12.82 -19.51 -3.30
CA LEU A 446 -12.90 -18.48 -2.25
C LEU A 446 -14.21 -17.69 -2.32
N GLY A 447 -14.62 -17.28 -3.53
CA GLY A 447 -15.87 -16.55 -3.75
C GLY A 447 -17.11 -17.35 -3.32
N LYS A 448 -17.15 -18.66 -3.62
CA LYS A 448 -18.23 -19.56 -3.17
C LYS A 448 -18.27 -19.71 -1.65
N ASP A 449 -17.11 -19.87 -1.03
CA ASP A 449 -17.03 -20.10 0.42
C ASP A 449 -17.46 -18.84 1.21
N VAL A 450 -17.13 -17.64 0.70
CA VAL A 450 -17.66 -16.38 1.24
C VAL A 450 -19.16 -16.25 1.01
N LEU A 451 -19.65 -16.51 -0.21
CA LEU A 451 -21.07 -16.43 -0.55
C LEU A 451 -21.91 -17.32 0.38
N ASN A 452 -21.49 -18.57 0.57
CA ASN A 452 -22.19 -19.54 1.42
C ASN A 452 -21.93 -19.32 2.92
N GLY A 453 -20.98 -18.45 3.28
CA GLY A 453 -20.57 -18.21 4.67
C GLY A 453 -19.97 -19.46 5.34
N THR A 454 -19.26 -20.29 4.59
CA THR A 454 -18.65 -21.53 5.10
C THR A 454 -17.27 -21.32 5.70
N LEU A 455 -16.67 -20.14 5.49
CA LEU A 455 -15.38 -19.76 6.09
C LEU A 455 -15.56 -19.36 7.55
N ASN A 456 -15.22 -20.29 8.45
CA ASN A 456 -15.15 -20.01 9.88
C ASN A 456 -13.66 -19.86 10.27
N LEU A 457 -13.22 -18.62 10.49
CA LEU A 457 -11.83 -18.33 10.86
C LEU A 457 -11.74 -18.04 12.36
N GLN A 458 -10.80 -18.69 13.04
CA GLN A 458 -10.51 -18.41 14.45
C GLN A 458 -9.17 -17.69 14.58
N ILE A 459 -9.20 -16.43 15.05
CA ILE A 459 -8.02 -15.57 15.18
C ILE A 459 -7.87 -15.16 16.63
N ASP A 460 -6.74 -15.51 17.25
CA ASP A 460 -6.44 -15.21 18.66
C ASP A 460 -7.57 -15.65 19.63
N GLY A 461 -8.32 -16.70 19.28
CA GLY A 461 -9.43 -17.24 20.07
C GLY A 461 -10.81 -16.68 19.73
N GLU A 462 -10.91 -15.67 18.86
CA GLU A 462 -12.17 -15.08 18.43
C GLU A 462 -12.58 -15.55 17.03
N ASN A 463 -13.89 -15.72 16.82
CA ASN A 463 -14.45 -16.07 15.52
C ASN A 463 -14.57 -14.82 14.64
N VAL A 464 -13.87 -14.83 13.51
CA VAL A 464 -13.93 -13.77 12.51
C VAL A 464 -14.78 -14.23 11.35
N GLU A 465 -15.80 -13.44 11.01
CA GLU A 465 -16.73 -13.73 9.92
C GLU A 465 -16.47 -12.81 8.73
N ILE A 466 -16.26 -13.41 7.55
CA ILE A 466 -16.10 -12.66 6.30
C ILE A 466 -17.49 -12.35 5.73
N THR A 467 -17.85 -11.09 5.68
CA THR A 467 -19.20 -10.64 5.27
C THR A 467 -19.28 -10.28 3.79
N LYS A 468 -18.16 -9.89 3.18
CA LYS A 468 -18.10 -9.46 1.78
C LYS A 468 -16.71 -9.65 1.17
N LEU A 469 -16.67 -9.95 -0.13
CA LEU A 469 -15.45 -10.06 -0.93
C LEU A 469 -15.62 -9.39 -2.30
N ASN A 470 -14.68 -8.53 -2.66
CA ASN A 470 -14.63 -7.79 -3.90
C ASN A 470 -13.34 -8.13 -4.67
N GLY A 471 -13.46 -8.37 -5.98
CA GLY A 471 -12.34 -8.33 -6.92
C GLY A 471 -12.21 -6.93 -7.51
N CYS A 472 -11.05 -6.30 -7.36
CA CYS A 472 -10.86 -4.88 -7.70
C CYS A 472 -10.21 -4.73 -9.08
N LEU A 473 -10.84 -3.97 -9.96
CA LEU A 473 -10.25 -3.62 -11.26
C LEU A 473 -9.28 -2.44 -11.13
N ASP A 474 -9.53 -1.57 -10.17
CA ASP A 474 -8.69 -0.43 -9.83
C ASP A 474 -8.16 -0.56 -8.39
N LEU A 475 -7.24 0.32 -8.03
CA LEU A 475 -6.51 0.21 -6.76
C LEU A 475 -7.27 0.79 -5.58
N LYS A 476 -8.20 1.72 -5.84
CA LYS A 476 -9.12 2.18 -4.80
C LYS A 476 -10.25 1.16 -4.60
N CYS A 477 -10.44 0.25 -5.56
CA CYS A 477 -11.55 -0.68 -5.63
C CYS A 477 -12.88 0.07 -5.67
N GLU A 478 -12.92 1.18 -6.41
CA GLU A 478 -14.16 1.85 -6.81
C GLU A 478 -14.84 1.03 -7.92
N GLU A 479 -14.04 0.36 -8.75
CA GLU A 479 -14.46 -0.48 -9.86
C GLU A 479 -14.19 -1.97 -9.54
N HIS A 480 -15.22 -2.79 -9.75
CA HIS A 480 -15.22 -4.18 -9.33
C HIS A 480 -15.30 -5.14 -10.52
N ALA A 481 -14.42 -6.14 -10.54
CA ALA A 481 -14.54 -7.30 -11.41
C ALA A 481 -15.72 -8.17 -10.95
N PHE A 482 -15.81 -8.40 -9.64
CA PHE A 482 -16.92 -9.04 -8.95
C PHE A 482 -17.11 -8.47 -7.54
N ASN A 483 -18.29 -8.64 -6.98
CA ASN A 483 -18.67 -8.21 -5.64
C ASN A 483 -19.63 -9.24 -5.05
N ILE A 484 -19.24 -9.86 -3.94
CA ILE A 484 -19.93 -10.99 -3.31
C ILE A 484 -20.21 -10.62 -1.87
N LYS A 485 -21.44 -10.83 -1.41
CA LYS A 485 -21.84 -10.72 0.00
C LYS A 485 -22.24 -12.10 0.51
N SER A 486 -21.93 -12.39 1.77
CA SER A 486 -22.32 -13.65 2.41
C SER A 486 -23.85 -13.73 2.58
N LEU A 487 -24.43 -14.89 2.29
CA LEU A 487 -25.86 -15.16 2.46
C LEU A 487 -26.27 -15.11 3.95
N LYS A 488 -25.40 -15.57 4.87
CA LYS A 488 -25.66 -15.52 6.32
C LYS A 488 -25.87 -14.09 6.83
N PHE A 489 -25.16 -13.13 6.24
CA PHE A 489 -25.31 -11.71 6.58
C PHE A 489 -26.61 -11.11 6.03
N GLN A 490 -27.22 -11.70 5.00
CA GLN A 490 -28.53 -11.28 4.50
C GLN A 490 -29.67 -11.70 5.44
N GLU A 491 -29.48 -12.74 6.26
CA GLU A 491 -30.51 -13.27 7.17
C GLU A 491 -30.48 -12.63 8.57
N ASN A 492 -29.33 -12.14 9.04
CA ASN A 492 -29.17 -11.67 10.44
C ASN A 492 -29.50 -10.19 10.71
N ASN A 493 -29.90 -9.41 9.70
CA ASN A 493 -30.55 -8.12 9.92
C ASN A 493 -32.07 -8.34 10.05
N GLY A 494 -32.48 -8.79 11.23
CA GLY A 494 -33.88 -8.89 11.60
C GLY A 494 -34.57 -7.52 11.54
N ASN A 495 -35.19 -7.22 10.40
CA ASN A 495 -36.50 -6.60 10.18
C ASN A 495 -36.57 -6.20 8.68
N PRO A 496 -37.52 -6.67 7.86
CA PRO A 496 -37.62 -6.31 6.43
C PRO A 496 -38.15 -4.88 6.21
N LYS A 497 -37.54 -3.88 6.87
CA LYS A 497 -37.95 -2.47 6.80
C LYS A 497 -36.96 -1.50 6.18
N GLU A 498 -35.73 -1.88 5.83
CA GLU A 498 -34.79 -0.94 5.18
C GLU A 498 -34.05 -1.55 3.97
N ALA A 499 -34.81 -1.83 2.91
CA ALA A 499 -34.21 -2.06 1.58
C ALA A 499 -33.81 -0.69 0.98
N CYS A 500 -32.53 -0.46 0.71
CA CYS A 500 -31.93 0.80 0.23
C CYS A 500 -31.61 1.83 1.33
N ASP A 501 -30.55 1.54 2.08
CA ASP A 501 -29.87 2.50 2.96
C ASP A 501 -29.37 3.72 2.15
N ALA A 502 -29.46 4.92 2.71
CA ALA A 502 -29.19 6.17 2.01
C ALA A 502 -27.70 6.34 1.61
N ASP A 503 -26.79 5.70 2.37
CA ASP A 503 -25.35 5.90 2.24
C ASP A 503 -24.62 4.61 1.82
N ASN A 504 -25.22 3.45 2.11
CA ASN A 504 -24.64 2.12 1.95
C ASN A 504 -25.58 1.15 1.18
N GLY A 505 -26.66 1.68 0.60
CA GLY A 505 -27.68 0.91 -0.08
C GLY A 505 -27.08 -0.01 -1.16
N PRO A 506 -27.38 -1.32 -1.14
CA PRO A 506 -26.90 -2.19 -2.22
C PRO A 506 -27.54 -1.80 -3.55
N ASP A 507 -26.76 -1.18 -4.44
CA ASP A 507 -27.18 -0.87 -5.82
C ASP A 507 -27.72 -2.13 -6.50
N GLY A 508 -28.91 -2.04 -7.07
CA GLY A 508 -29.61 -3.15 -7.69
C GLY A 508 -30.51 -3.97 -6.76
N ALA A 509 -30.50 -3.73 -5.45
CA ALA A 509 -31.43 -4.40 -4.54
C ALA A 509 -32.88 -4.04 -4.88
N ARG A 510 -33.74 -5.06 -4.95
CA ARG A 510 -35.13 -4.91 -5.35
C ARG A 510 -36.08 -5.13 -4.19
N GLN A 511 -37.12 -4.31 -4.11
CA GLN A 511 -38.21 -4.43 -3.15
C GLN A 511 -39.54 -4.41 -3.90
N CYS A 512 -40.44 -5.33 -3.60
CA CYS A 512 -41.78 -5.36 -4.18
C CYS A 512 -42.70 -4.49 -3.34
N VAL A 513 -43.25 -3.40 -3.92
CA VAL A 513 -44.07 -2.42 -3.18
C VAL A 513 -45.25 -1.97 -4.04
N LYS A 514 -46.42 -1.82 -3.43
CA LYS A 514 -47.57 -1.13 -4.04
C LYS A 514 -47.48 0.36 -3.69
N LEU A 515 -47.21 1.20 -4.68
CA LEU A 515 -47.07 2.66 -4.52
C LEU A 515 -48.40 3.37 -4.79
N PRO A 516 -48.67 4.52 -4.12
CA PRO A 516 -49.82 5.35 -4.44
C PRO A 516 -49.85 5.74 -5.91
N GLY A 517 -51.02 5.69 -6.54
CA GLY A 517 -51.20 6.02 -7.96
C GLY A 517 -51.01 4.85 -8.94
N TYR A 518 -50.63 3.66 -8.47
CA TYR A 518 -50.55 2.46 -9.32
C TYR A 518 -51.56 1.39 -8.91
N ASN A 519 -52.08 0.67 -9.89
CA ASN A 519 -53.12 -0.35 -9.65
C ASN A 519 -52.57 -1.64 -9.03
N ASP A 520 -51.27 -1.93 -9.18
CA ASP A 520 -50.62 -3.16 -8.72
C ASP A 520 -49.24 -2.93 -8.06
N TYR A 521 -48.65 -4.00 -7.54
CA TYR A 521 -47.30 -4.03 -6.96
C TYR A 521 -46.25 -3.95 -8.06
N GLN A 522 -45.21 -3.14 -7.82
CA GLN A 522 -44.06 -3.02 -8.71
C GLN A 522 -42.73 -3.12 -7.97
N TRP A 523 -41.66 -3.43 -8.71
CA TRP A 523 -40.32 -3.40 -8.16
C TRP A 523 -39.80 -1.96 -7.96
N LEU A 524 -39.29 -1.68 -6.77
CA LEU A 524 -38.38 -0.59 -6.46
C LEU A 524 -36.95 -1.13 -6.53
N THR A 525 -36.04 -0.45 -7.23
CA THR A 525 -34.62 -0.82 -7.26
C THR A 525 -33.79 0.25 -6.53
N CYS A 526 -32.94 -0.13 -5.60
CA CYS A 526 -31.98 0.78 -5.00
C CYS A 526 -30.95 1.21 -6.06
N ARG A 527 -30.83 2.50 -6.33
CA ARG A 527 -29.90 3.07 -7.32
C ARG A 527 -29.17 4.26 -6.74
N THR A 528 -27.97 4.55 -7.23
CA THR A 528 -27.27 5.78 -6.85
C THR A 528 -27.98 7.01 -7.43
N ASN A 529 -27.94 8.13 -6.70
CA ASN A 529 -28.46 9.41 -7.20
C ASN A 529 -27.78 9.82 -8.51
N SER A 530 -26.47 9.56 -8.62
CA SER A 530 -25.67 9.79 -9.83
C SER A 530 -26.16 8.97 -11.02
N TYR A 531 -26.51 7.69 -10.83
CA TYR A 531 -27.05 6.84 -11.89
C TYR A 531 -28.38 7.39 -12.42
N ILE A 532 -29.30 7.75 -11.52
CA ILE A 532 -30.63 8.24 -11.88
C ILE A 532 -30.51 9.55 -12.67
N LYS A 533 -29.68 10.50 -12.19
CA LYS A 533 -29.42 11.76 -12.88
C LYS A 533 -28.80 11.54 -14.26
N LEU A 534 -27.81 10.67 -14.39
CA LEU A 534 -27.15 10.39 -15.66
C LEU A 534 -28.13 9.75 -16.66
N LYS A 535 -28.86 8.71 -16.23
CA LYS A 535 -29.79 7.97 -17.10
C LYS A 535 -30.94 8.82 -17.62
N THR A 536 -31.42 9.75 -16.79
CA THR A 536 -32.59 10.57 -17.10
C THR A 536 -32.23 11.97 -17.61
N ASN A 537 -30.94 12.21 -17.89
CA ASN A 537 -30.43 13.53 -18.26
C ASN A 537 -30.85 14.64 -17.28
N GLY A 538 -30.82 14.32 -15.97
CA GLY A 538 -31.19 15.21 -14.88
C GLY A 538 -32.69 15.30 -14.57
N LYS A 539 -33.57 14.66 -15.35
CA LYS A 539 -35.03 14.72 -15.15
C LYS A 539 -35.49 14.09 -13.84
N HIS A 540 -34.86 12.99 -13.41
CA HIS A 540 -35.13 12.34 -12.13
C HIS A 540 -33.90 12.41 -11.20
N TYR A 541 -34.14 12.48 -9.91
CA TYR A 541 -33.13 12.49 -8.86
C TYR A 541 -33.74 11.97 -7.55
N CYS A 542 -32.89 11.60 -6.59
CA CYS A 542 -33.37 11.24 -5.26
C CYS A 542 -34.07 12.44 -4.60
N THR A 543 -35.28 12.24 -4.07
CA THR A 543 -36.08 13.30 -3.43
C THR A 543 -35.30 14.06 -2.35
N ASP A 544 -34.44 13.35 -1.63
CA ASP A 544 -33.45 13.92 -0.72
C ASP A 544 -32.08 13.96 -1.43
N GLN A 545 -31.60 15.18 -1.70
CA GLN A 545 -30.36 15.41 -2.44
C GLN A 545 -29.10 15.07 -1.65
N SER A 546 -29.20 14.91 -0.33
CA SER A 546 -28.07 14.51 0.53
C SER A 546 -27.75 13.01 0.44
N ARG A 547 -28.63 12.20 -0.15
CA ARG A 547 -28.49 10.74 -0.22
C ARG A 547 -27.64 10.30 -1.41
N THR A 548 -26.80 9.29 -1.16
CA THR A 548 -26.03 8.60 -2.20
C THR A 548 -26.89 7.59 -2.96
N TYR A 549 -27.81 6.92 -2.27
CA TYR A 549 -28.71 5.91 -2.81
C TYR A 549 -30.19 6.24 -2.56
N CYS A 550 -31.04 5.89 -3.50
CA CYS A 550 -32.49 5.94 -3.31
C CYS A 550 -33.23 4.86 -4.10
N ARG A 551 -34.49 4.63 -3.71
CA ARG A 551 -35.38 3.68 -4.36
C ARG A 551 -35.90 4.28 -5.65
N TYR A 552 -35.60 3.64 -6.77
CA TYR A 552 -36.04 4.05 -8.10
C TYR A 552 -37.10 3.08 -8.64
N GLN A 553 -38.26 3.62 -9.01
CA GLN A 553 -39.45 2.86 -9.35
C GLN A 553 -39.32 2.28 -10.76
N CYS A 554 -39.65 0.99 -10.95
CA CYS A 554 -39.55 0.36 -12.26
C CYS A 554 -40.39 1.06 -13.34
N MET A 555 -41.61 1.50 -13.01
CA MET A 555 -42.48 2.20 -13.97
C MET A 555 -41.92 3.57 -14.39
N LEU A 556 -41.25 4.28 -13.47
CA LEU A 556 -40.51 5.50 -13.80
C LEU A 556 -39.23 5.21 -14.60
N ASP A 557 -38.49 4.17 -14.21
CA ASP A 557 -37.19 3.81 -14.78
C ASP A 557 -37.29 3.32 -16.23
N LYS A 558 -38.37 2.60 -16.56
CA LYS A 558 -38.53 1.92 -17.86
C LYS A 558 -39.57 2.58 -18.76
N TYR A 559 -40.57 3.24 -18.19
CA TYR A 559 -41.73 3.72 -18.93
C TYR A 559 -42.04 5.20 -18.69
N GLU A 560 -41.25 5.89 -17.84
CA GLU A 560 -41.47 7.29 -17.45
C GLU A 560 -42.89 7.60 -16.95
N LYS A 561 -43.59 6.60 -16.39
CA LYS A 561 -44.94 6.76 -15.84
C LYS A 561 -44.90 6.81 -14.32
N SER A 562 -45.47 7.86 -13.74
CA SER A 562 -45.60 8.07 -12.29
C SER A 562 -46.91 7.51 -11.68
N SER A 563 -47.85 7.06 -12.51
CA SER A 563 -49.14 6.46 -12.09
C SER A 563 -49.76 5.60 -13.19
N GLY A 564 -50.75 4.77 -12.86
CA GLY A 564 -51.54 3.93 -13.78
C GLY A 564 -51.30 2.43 -13.64
N ASP A 565 -51.61 1.67 -14.68
CA ASP A 565 -51.42 0.22 -14.69
C ASP A 565 -49.93 -0.16 -14.68
N VAL A 566 -49.56 -1.07 -13.78
CA VAL A 566 -48.19 -1.61 -13.73
C VAL A 566 -48.02 -2.63 -14.84
N TYR A 567 -47.07 -2.38 -15.74
CA TYR A 567 -46.82 -3.29 -16.85
C TYR A 567 -46.17 -4.59 -16.36
N SER A 568 -46.46 -5.69 -17.06
CA SER A 568 -46.02 -7.05 -16.69
C SER A 568 -44.51 -7.17 -16.38
N SER A 569 -43.66 -6.36 -17.03
CA SER A 569 -42.22 -6.38 -16.79
C SER A 569 -41.75 -5.66 -15.52
N CYS A 570 -42.63 -4.88 -14.89
CA CYS A 570 -42.41 -4.22 -13.61
C CYS A 570 -43.22 -4.83 -12.46
N LEU A 571 -44.19 -5.68 -12.79
CA LEU A 571 -45.07 -6.35 -11.85
C LEU A 571 -44.31 -7.30 -10.91
N CYS A 572 -44.75 -7.38 -9.66
CA CYS A 572 -44.23 -8.35 -8.70
C CYS A 572 -45.37 -8.94 -7.85
N SER A 573 -45.32 -10.24 -7.53
CA SER A 573 -46.36 -10.89 -6.73
C SER A 573 -45.98 -10.87 -5.24
N GLY A 574 -46.91 -10.38 -4.41
CA GLY A 574 -46.72 -10.19 -2.96
C GLY A 574 -46.79 -11.46 -2.12
N SER A 575 -46.21 -12.59 -2.53
CA SER A 575 -46.13 -13.80 -1.69
C SER A 575 -45.00 -13.73 -0.65
N GLN A 576 -44.98 -12.64 0.13
CA GLN A 576 -44.46 -12.58 1.50
C GLN A 576 -45.56 -11.95 2.34
N LYS A 577 -46.52 -12.76 2.78
CA LYS A 577 -47.56 -12.34 3.72
C LYS A 577 -46.90 -12.01 5.06
N VAL A 578 -46.66 -10.74 5.31
CA VAL A 578 -46.67 -10.23 6.69
C VAL A 578 -48.15 -10.05 7.04
N THR A 579 -48.73 -11.03 7.73
CA THR A 579 -49.99 -10.82 8.44
C THR A 579 -49.78 -9.68 9.43
N TYR A 580 -50.35 -8.52 9.14
CA TYR A 580 -50.54 -7.49 10.15
C TYR A 580 -51.49 -8.07 11.20
N SER A 581 -50.96 -8.30 12.41
CA SER A 581 -51.81 -8.50 13.58
C SER A 581 -52.63 -7.22 13.77
N PHE A 582 -53.94 -7.34 13.65
CA PHE A 582 -54.95 -6.30 13.87
C PHE A 582 -55.04 -5.82 15.34
N ALA A 583 -54.01 -6.06 16.15
CA ALA A 583 -53.98 -5.72 17.57
C ALA A 583 -53.56 -4.27 17.86
N TYR A 584 -52.94 -3.55 16.92
CA TYR A 584 -52.43 -2.19 17.19
C TYR A 584 -53.35 -1.05 16.77
N VAL A 585 -54.36 -1.30 15.92
CA VAL A 585 -55.32 -0.25 15.50
C VAL A 585 -56.50 -0.15 16.48
N VAL A 586 -56.83 -1.24 17.20
CA VAL A 586 -57.91 -1.22 18.21
C VAL A 586 -57.48 -0.51 19.50
N LEU A 587 -56.20 -0.54 19.87
CA LEU A 587 -55.72 0.14 21.09
C LEU A 587 -55.68 1.67 20.96
N LEU A 588 -55.40 2.22 19.77
CA LEU A 588 -55.37 3.68 19.56
C LEU A 588 -56.77 4.30 19.39
N ALA A 589 -57.75 3.52 18.91
CA ALA A 589 -59.15 3.93 18.89
C ALA A 589 -59.78 3.94 20.30
N ALA A 590 -59.39 3.00 21.18
CA ALA A 590 -59.91 2.93 22.55
C ALA A 590 -59.38 4.05 23.48
N VAL A 591 -58.13 4.49 23.30
CA VAL A 591 -57.56 5.58 24.11
C VAL A 591 -58.11 6.95 23.72
N SER A 592 -58.57 7.11 22.47
CA SER A 592 -59.19 8.36 22.01
C SER A 592 -60.65 8.53 22.48
N PHE A 593 -61.34 7.43 22.81
CA PHE A 593 -62.71 7.46 23.32
C PHE A 593 -62.82 7.65 24.85
N LEU A 594 -61.72 7.46 25.60
CA LEU A 594 -61.65 7.67 27.05
C LEU A 594 -61.12 9.05 27.46
N LEU A 595 -60.69 9.88 26.51
CA LEU A 595 -60.24 11.26 26.76
C LEU A 595 -61.24 12.34 26.29
N VAL A 596 -62.41 11.95 25.77
CA VAL A 596 -63.50 12.87 25.37
C VAL A 596 -64.84 12.47 26.01
N ARG A 597 -64.81 11.91 27.23
CA ARG A 597 -65.99 11.84 28.11
C ARG A 597 -65.64 12.31 29.49
#